data_AF-A0A3G9JX74-F1
#
_entry.id   AF-A0A3G9JX74-F1
#
_cell.length_a   1.000
_cell.length_b   1.000
_cell.length_c   1.000
_cell.angle_alpha   90.00
_cell.angle_beta   90.00
_cell.angle_gamma   90.00
#
_symmetry.space_group_name_H-M   'P 1'
#
loop_
_entity.id
_entity.type
_entity.pdbx_description
1 polymer ?
#
loop_
_entity_poly.entity_id
_entity_poly.type
_entity_poly.pdbx_seq_one_letter_code
_entity_poly.pdbx_strand_id
1 'polypeptide(L)'
;MTANENIFWGPLSPCGGGGPCLSDLLEMQAGMDAEAWRRVSDTAQVVASYLACHPAVEAVRYPGLTGDASYHEASCTLRGGFGPFVDVLLASGAWMRYDARRAAGDARDEVLRLERVLAR
;
A
#
# COMPACT_ATOMS: atom_id res chain seq x y z
N MET A 1 6.89 -13.50 -21.99
CA MET A 1 6.57 -12.56 -20.89
C MET A 1 5.29 -11.84 -21.27
N THR A 2 4.15 -12.38 -20.84
CA THR A 2 2.82 -12.01 -21.32
C THR A 2 2.33 -10.72 -20.65
N ALA A 3 2.03 -9.72 -21.47
CA ALA A 3 1.45 -8.44 -21.09
C ALA A 3 0.04 -8.53 -20.42
N ASN A 4 -0.50 -9.73 -20.22
CA ASN A 4 -1.84 -9.97 -19.68
C ASN A 4 -1.89 -10.19 -18.16
N GLU A 5 -0.78 -10.47 -17.48
CA GLU A 5 -0.80 -10.66 -16.02
C GLU A 5 -0.97 -9.32 -15.27
N ASN A 6 -0.42 -8.23 -15.80
CA ASN A 6 -0.52 -6.90 -15.18
C ASN A 6 -1.95 -6.31 -15.15
N ILE A 7 -2.88 -6.81 -15.97
CA ILE A 7 -4.29 -6.38 -15.93
C ILE A 7 -5.05 -7.07 -14.78
N PHE A 8 -4.62 -8.29 -14.39
CA PHE A 8 -5.28 -9.06 -13.34
C PHE A 8 -4.99 -8.52 -11.93
N TRP A 9 -3.79 -7.96 -11.71
CA TRP A 9 -3.34 -7.51 -10.39
C TRP A 9 -3.77 -6.07 -10.02
N GLY A 10 -4.25 -5.27 -10.97
CA GLY A 10 -4.72 -3.90 -10.73
C GLY A 10 -3.61 -2.98 -10.14
N PRO A 11 -3.83 -2.27 -9.03
CA PRO A 11 -2.81 -1.45 -8.36
C PRO A 11 -1.71 -2.26 -7.64
N LEU A 12 -1.74 -3.60 -7.69
CA LEU A 12 -0.65 -4.43 -7.18
C LEU A 12 0.43 -4.65 -8.26
N SER A 13 1.70 -4.57 -7.88
CA SER A 13 2.83 -4.85 -8.76
C SER A 13 3.97 -5.51 -7.97
N PRO A 14 4.78 -6.41 -8.57
CA PRO A 14 5.92 -7.02 -7.86
C PRO A 14 6.88 -5.97 -7.28
N CYS A 15 7.40 -6.23 -6.07
CA CYS A 15 8.37 -5.35 -5.42
C CYS A 15 9.44 -6.15 -4.63
N GLY A 16 10.44 -5.45 -4.09
CA GLY A 16 11.55 -6.06 -3.35
C GLY A 16 11.31 -6.29 -1.85
N GLY A 17 10.18 -5.82 -1.29
CA GLY A 17 9.79 -6.14 0.09
C GLY A 17 10.42 -5.32 1.22
N GLY A 18 10.79 -4.07 0.96
CA GLY A 18 11.42 -3.17 1.95
C GLY A 18 10.46 -2.19 2.63
N GLY A 19 9.20 -2.12 2.20
CA GLY A 19 8.35 -0.97 2.50
C GLY A 19 8.73 0.25 1.64
N PRO A 20 7.89 1.29 1.64
CA PRO A 20 8.25 2.56 1.01
C PRO A 20 9.35 3.27 1.81
N CYS A 21 10.39 3.74 1.13
CA CYS A 21 11.45 4.56 1.74
C CYS A 21 10.87 5.88 2.26
N LEU A 22 11.17 6.24 3.51
CA LEU A 22 10.63 7.45 4.12
C LEU A 22 11.09 8.74 3.40
N SER A 23 12.35 8.80 2.97
CA SER A 23 12.86 9.95 2.21
C SER A 23 12.10 10.13 0.89
N ASP A 24 11.85 9.05 0.15
CA ASP A 24 11.09 9.09 -1.10
C ASP A 24 9.63 9.53 -0.86
N LEU A 25 9.03 9.12 0.26
CA LEU A 25 7.69 9.54 0.65
C LEU A 25 7.64 11.03 1.00
N LEU A 26 8.67 11.56 1.67
CA LEU A 26 8.77 12.99 1.99
C LEU A 26 8.93 13.84 0.72
N GLU A 27 9.79 13.42 -0.21
CA GLU A 27 9.94 14.08 -1.51
C GLU A 27 8.63 14.04 -2.30
N MET A 28 7.95 12.90 -2.31
CA MET A 28 6.66 12.76 -2.96
C MET A 28 5.59 13.66 -2.33
N GLN A 29 5.51 13.71 -1.00
CA GLN A 29 4.59 14.58 -0.28
C GLN A 29 4.81 16.06 -0.62
N ALA A 30 6.07 16.50 -0.69
CA ALA A 30 6.41 17.87 -1.04
C ALA A 30 5.97 18.25 -2.46
N GLY A 31 5.89 17.29 -3.38
CA GLY A 31 5.47 17.49 -4.76
C GLY A 31 3.97 17.31 -5.03
N MET A 32 3.17 16.89 -4.04
CA MET A 32 1.75 16.59 -4.21
C MET A 32 0.85 17.65 -3.57
N ASP A 33 -0.34 17.84 -4.15
CA ASP A 33 -1.42 18.56 -3.48
C ASP A 33 -1.78 17.87 -2.14
N ALA A 34 -2.00 18.67 -1.09
CA ALA A 34 -2.21 18.16 0.26
C ALA A 34 -3.49 17.32 0.41
N GLU A 35 -4.55 17.66 -0.32
CA GLU A 35 -5.79 16.89 -0.31
C GLU A 35 -5.62 15.59 -1.11
N ALA A 36 -4.93 15.66 -2.26
CA ALA A 36 -4.59 14.47 -3.04
C ALA A 36 -3.72 13.48 -2.22
N TRP A 37 -2.70 13.99 -1.52
CA TRP A 37 -1.86 13.19 -0.62
C TRP A 37 -2.68 12.52 0.48
N ARG A 38 -3.59 13.28 1.10
CA ARG A 38 -4.48 12.75 2.14
C ARG A 38 -5.38 11.65 1.61
N ARG A 39 -6.06 11.87 0.48
CA ARG A 39 -6.95 10.86 -0.11
C ARG A 39 -6.23 9.55 -0.41
N VAL A 40 -5.04 9.60 -1.01
CA VAL A 40 -4.31 8.36 -1.32
C VAL A 40 -3.76 7.69 -0.07
N SER A 41 -3.39 8.47 0.95
CA SER A 41 -2.96 7.94 2.24
C SER A 41 -4.09 7.25 3.00
N ASP A 42 -5.30 7.84 3.01
CA ASP A 42 -6.47 7.25 3.67
C ASP A 42 -6.84 5.90 3.03
N THR A 43 -6.82 5.82 1.70
CA THR A 43 -7.01 4.56 0.97
C THR A 43 -5.92 3.54 1.31
N ALA A 44 -4.65 3.95 1.32
CA ALA A 44 -3.54 3.06 1.66
C ALA A 44 -3.61 2.56 3.10
N GLN A 45 -4.02 3.40 4.06
CA GLN A 45 -4.18 3.01 5.46
C GLN A 45 -5.26 1.93 5.62
N VAL A 46 -6.42 2.10 5.00
CA VAL A 46 -7.51 1.10 5.05
C VAL A 46 -7.05 -0.23 4.42
N VAL A 47 -6.41 -0.17 3.26
CA VAL A 47 -5.88 -1.35 2.57
C VAL A 47 -4.81 -2.05 3.42
N ALA A 48 -3.87 -1.31 4.00
CA ALA A 48 -2.83 -1.86 4.86
C ALA A 48 -3.41 -2.55 6.10
N SER A 49 -4.39 -1.92 6.76
CA SER A 49 -5.06 -2.50 7.93
C SER A 49 -5.84 -3.77 7.58
N TYR A 50 -6.52 -3.81 6.44
CA TYR A 50 -7.20 -5.02 5.96
C TYR A 50 -6.19 -6.14 5.65
N LEU A 51 -5.14 -5.85 4.87
CA LEU A 51 -4.14 -6.84 4.49
C LEU A 51 -3.40 -7.42 5.70
N ALA A 52 -3.14 -6.60 6.72
CA ALA A 52 -2.49 -7.05 7.96
C ALA A 52 -3.29 -8.11 8.73
N CYS A 53 -4.59 -8.26 8.44
CA CYS A 53 -5.47 -9.26 9.05
C CYS A 53 -5.85 -10.40 8.08
N HIS A 54 -5.36 -10.38 6.83
CA HIS A 54 -5.79 -11.33 5.81
C HIS A 54 -4.97 -12.64 5.85
N PRO A 55 -5.59 -13.83 5.83
CA PRO A 55 -4.88 -15.11 6.01
C PRO A 55 -3.88 -15.47 4.89
N ALA A 56 -4.04 -14.91 3.69
CA ALA A 56 -3.08 -15.10 2.58
C ALA A 56 -1.87 -14.14 2.64
N VAL A 57 -1.77 -13.31 3.68
CA VAL A 57 -0.73 -12.30 3.85
C VAL A 57 0.15 -12.67 5.05
N GLU A 58 1.45 -12.80 4.81
CA GLU A 58 2.45 -13.12 5.82
C GLU A 58 2.97 -11.87 6.52
N ALA A 59 3.11 -10.76 5.79
CA ALA A 59 3.58 -9.50 6.35
C ALA A 59 3.09 -8.31 5.55
N VAL A 60 2.94 -7.18 6.23
CA VAL A 60 2.68 -5.87 5.63
C VAL A 60 3.78 -4.90 6.05
N ARG A 61 4.18 -4.03 5.13
CA ARG A 61 5.02 -2.85 5.38
C ARG A 61 4.29 -1.60 4.93
N TYR A 62 3.94 -0.77 5.90
CA TYR A 62 3.28 0.51 5.69
C TYR A 62 3.57 1.44 6.86
N PRO A 63 4.09 2.66 6.63
CA PRO A 63 4.49 3.55 7.72
C PRO A 63 3.35 3.99 8.65
N GLY A 64 2.09 3.83 8.23
CA GLY A 64 0.91 4.11 9.05
C GLY A 64 0.46 2.96 9.95
N LEU A 65 1.11 1.80 9.91
CA LEU A 65 0.87 0.70 10.85
C LEU A 65 1.81 0.82 12.05
N THR A 66 1.28 0.73 13.26
CA THR A 66 2.08 0.85 14.51
C THR A 66 3.13 -0.23 14.68
N GLY A 67 2.98 -1.38 14.01
CA GLY A 67 3.96 -2.46 13.97
C GLY A 67 5.03 -2.30 12.89
N ASP A 68 4.95 -1.28 12.04
CA ASP A 68 5.96 -1.01 11.03
C ASP A 68 7.19 -0.34 11.64
N ALA A 69 8.38 -0.77 11.21
CA ALA A 69 9.64 -0.26 11.74
C ALA A 69 9.81 1.26 11.52
N SER A 70 9.19 1.81 10.47
CA SER A 70 9.25 3.24 10.14
C SER A 70 8.21 4.09 10.87
N TYR A 71 7.24 3.49 11.58
CA TYR A 71 6.08 4.20 12.14
C TYR A 71 6.44 5.39 13.02
N HIS A 72 7.40 5.21 13.93
CA HIS A 72 7.79 6.27 14.87
C HIS A 72 8.34 7.50 14.14
N GLU A 73 9.21 7.30 13.14
CA GLU A 73 9.79 8.39 12.37
C GLU A 73 8.77 9.01 11.41
N ALA A 74 8.01 8.17 10.71
CA ALA A 74 7.00 8.58 9.74
C ALA A 74 5.89 9.42 10.38
N SER A 75 5.42 9.03 11.56
CA SER A 75 4.36 9.77 12.29
C SER A 75 4.81 11.15 12.77
N CYS A 76 6.13 11.37 12.93
CA CYS A 76 6.70 12.68 13.27
C CYS A 76 6.96 13.57 12.04
N THR A 77 7.24 12.96 10.89
CA THR A 77 7.77 13.65 9.71
C THR A 77 6.69 13.88 8.65
N LEU A 78 5.94 12.86 8.27
CA LEU A 78 4.89 12.97 7.25
C LEU A 78 3.67 13.73 7.79
N ARG A 79 3.07 14.56 6.94
CA ARG A 79 1.85 15.32 7.26
C ARG A 79 0.65 14.86 6.43
N GLY A 80 -0.52 14.76 7.07
CA GLY A 80 -1.77 14.47 6.36
C GLY A 80 -1.86 13.06 5.78
N GLY A 81 -1.06 12.11 6.29
CA GLY A 81 -1.07 10.71 5.88
C GLY A 81 0.32 10.14 5.62
N PHE A 82 0.40 8.82 5.42
CA PHE A 82 1.66 8.05 5.32
C PHE A 82 2.05 7.68 3.88
N GLY A 83 1.33 8.22 2.90
CA GLY A 83 1.58 8.00 1.49
C GLY A 83 0.83 6.81 0.89
N PRO A 84 0.98 6.58 -0.42
CA PRO A 84 0.09 5.72 -1.20
C PRO A 84 0.49 4.25 -1.25
N PHE A 85 1.68 3.90 -0.77
CA PHE A 85 2.29 2.59 -1.03
C PHE A 85 2.18 1.66 0.16
N VAL A 86 1.71 0.44 -0.10
CA VAL A 86 1.68 -0.65 0.88
C VAL A 86 2.41 -1.85 0.28
N ASP A 87 3.48 -2.30 0.92
CA ASP A 87 4.14 -3.55 0.53
C ASP A 87 3.54 -4.71 1.33
N VAL A 88 3.30 -5.82 0.63
CA VAL A 88 2.67 -7.02 1.18
C VAL A 88 3.46 -8.25 0.76
N LEU A 89 3.80 -9.09 1.74
CA LEU A 89 4.35 -10.42 1.53
C LEU A 89 3.20 -11.41 1.49
N LEU A 90 3.01 -12.08 0.37
CA LEU A 90 2.00 -13.11 0.22
C LEU A 90 2.51 -14.44 0.82
N ALA A 91 1.59 -15.33 1.18
CA ALA A 91 1.90 -16.69 1.64
C ALA A 91 2.70 -17.52 0.61
N SER A 92 2.67 -17.13 -0.67
CA SER A 92 3.53 -17.70 -1.72
C SER A 92 5.01 -17.30 -1.61
N GLY A 93 5.36 -16.36 -0.72
CA GLY A 93 6.69 -15.77 -0.58
C GLY A 93 6.96 -14.59 -1.52
N ALA A 94 5.99 -14.18 -2.33
CA ALA A 94 6.13 -13.05 -3.25
C ALA A 94 5.82 -11.71 -2.57
N TRP A 95 6.70 -10.73 -2.75
CA TRP A 95 6.46 -9.35 -2.36
C TRP A 95 5.74 -8.59 -3.47
N MET A 96 4.64 -7.94 -3.10
CA MET A 96 3.83 -7.09 -3.97
C MET A 96 3.67 -5.71 -3.35
N ARG A 97 3.61 -4.67 -4.17
CA ARG A 97 3.31 -3.29 -3.77
C ARG A 97 1.93 -2.92 -4.28
N TYR A 98 1.06 -2.49 -3.39
CA TYR A 98 -0.16 -1.77 -3.71
C TYR A 98 0.14 -0.27 -3.85
N ASP A 99 -0.36 0.36 -4.92
CA ASP A 99 -0.28 1.79 -5.15
C ASP A 99 -1.68 2.43 -5.18
N ALA A 100 -2.03 3.13 -4.10
CA ALA A 100 -3.33 3.79 -3.94
C ALA A 100 -3.62 4.86 -5.01
N ARG A 101 -2.60 5.39 -5.70
CA ARG A 101 -2.80 6.36 -6.80
C ARG A 101 -3.39 5.71 -8.04
N ARG A 102 -3.32 4.37 -8.13
CA ARG A 102 -3.87 3.56 -9.21
C ARG A 102 -5.21 2.91 -8.84
N ALA A 103 -5.77 3.24 -7.67
CA ALA A 103 -7.09 2.78 -7.26
C ALA A 103 -8.17 3.27 -8.25
N ALA A 104 -9.11 2.40 -8.57
CA ALA A 104 -10.21 2.71 -9.49
C ALA A 104 -11.48 3.20 -8.75
N GLY A 105 -11.53 3.02 -7.43
CA GLY A 105 -12.65 3.41 -6.57
C GLY A 105 -12.17 3.89 -5.21
N ASP A 106 -13.09 3.88 -4.24
CA ASP A 106 -12.76 4.22 -2.86
C ASP A 106 -12.06 3.05 -2.13
N ALA A 107 -11.69 3.27 -0.87
CA ALA A 107 -11.00 2.26 -0.08
C ALA A 107 -11.80 0.95 0.09
N ARG A 108 -13.13 1.03 0.14
CA ARG A 108 -14.00 -0.15 0.26
C ARG A 108 -13.98 -0.96 -1.03
N ASP A 109 -14.08 -0.29 -2.17
CA ASP A 109 -14.00 -0.95 -3.49
C ASP A 109 -12.66 -1.68 -3.65
N GLU A 110 -11.58 -1.07 -3.18
CA GLU A 110 -10.23 -1.65 -3.24
C GLU A 110 -10.09 -2.87 -2.32
N VAL A 111 -10.62 -2.83 -1.10
CA VAL A 111 -10.66 -4.00 -0.21
C VAL A 111 -11.47 -5.15 -0.83
N LEU A 112 -12.65 -4.87 -1.37
CA LEU A 112 -13.48 -5.89 -2.04
C LEU A 112 -12.81 -6.48 -3.27
N ARG A 113 -12.00 -5.70 -3.99
CA ARG A 113 -11.20 -6.18 -5.12
C ARG A 113 -10.06 -7.07 -4.63
N LEU A 114 -9.33 -6.65 -3.60
CA LEU A 114 -8.23 -7.43 -3.01
C LEU A 114 -8.71 -8.76 -2.46
N GLU A 115 -9.86 -8.80 -1.77
CA GLU A 115 -10.48 -10.04 -1.29
C GLU A 115 -10.70 -11.03 -2.44
N ARG A 116 -11.24 -10.57 -3.58
CA ARG A 116 -11.45 -11.44 -4.76
C ARG A 116 -10.16 -11.97 -5.38
N VAL A 117 -9.06 -11.24 -5.24
CA VAL A 117 -7.75 -11.63 -5.77
C VAL A 117 -7.04 -12.59 -4.82
N LEU A 118 -7.15 -12.38 -3.50
CA LEU A 118 -6.42 -13.11 -2.46
C LEU A 118 -7.16 -14.33 -1.91
N ALA A 119 -8.48 -14.42 -2.05
CA ALA A 119 -9.29 -15.58 -1.65
C ALA A 119 -9.26 -16.74 -2.66
N ARG A 120 -8.35 -16.71 -3.63
CA ARG A 120 -8.13 -17.78 -4.62
C ARG A 120 -6.97 -18.66 -4.22
#